data_AF-A0A134CI07-F1
#
_entry.id   AF-A0A134CI07-F1
#
_cell.length_a   1.000
_cell.length_b   1.000
_cell.length_c   1.000
_cell.angle_alpha   90.00
_cell.angle_beta   90.00
_cell.angle_gamma   90.00
#
_symmetry.space_group_name_H-M   'P 1'
#
loop_
_entity.id
_entity.type
_entity.pdbx_description
1 polymer ?
#
loop_
_entity_poly.entity_id
_entity_poly.type
_entity_poly.pdbx_seq_one_letter_code
_entity_poly.pdbx_strand_id
1 'polypeptide(L)'
;MKKIFLITLALVSVMAIVFSVHAANPISRDGYFNGVRLAGKIRIVDYNGDFRIRITNSFPDLDVKLVDMFPDKVGEWQIVDYGEDFTVEIVDYNEDFSVRFVSSFPGVSN
;
A
#
# COMPACT_ATOMS: atom_id res chain seq x y z
N MET A 1 -8.08 2.46 -49.47
CA MET A 1 -7.29 1.44 -48.73
C MET A 1 -6.18 2.06 -47.88
N LYS A 2 -5.22 2.81 -48.44
CA LYS A 2 -4.13 3.47 -47.67
C LYS A 2 -4.61 4.39 -46.52
N LYS A 3 -5.65 5.20 -46.73
CA LYS A 3 -6.19 6.13 -45.71
C LYS A 3 -6.89 5.41 -44.54
N ILE A 4 -7.59 4.31 -44.82
CA ILE A 4 -8.25 3.48 -43.80
C ILE A 4 -7.20 2.75 -42.96
N PHE A 5 -6.14 2.24 -43.60
CA PHE A 5 -5.01 1.59 -42.92
C PHE A 5 -4.25 2.55 -41.98
N LEU A 6 -4.09 3.81 -42.37
CA LEU A 6 -3.46 4.85 -41.52
C LEU A 6 -4.33 5.24 -40.32
N ILE A 7 -5.66 5.28 -40.49
CA ILE A 7 -6.60 5.59 -39.40
C ILE A 7 -6.65 4.44 -38.39
N THR A 8 -6.65 3.18 -38.85
CA THR A 8 -6.61 2.02 -37.97
C THR A 8 -5.28 1.90 -37.23
N LEU A 9 -4.16 2.22 -37.88
CA LEU A 9 -2.83 2.23 -37.24
C LEU A 9 -2.72 3.32 -36.16
N ALA A 10 -3.31 4.49 -36.40
CA ALA A 10 -3.39 5.58 -35.43
C ALA A 10 -4.33 5.25 -34.25
N LEU A 11 -5.42 4.51 -34.47
CA LEU A 11 -6.32 4.09 -33.39
C LEU A 11 -5.67 3.04 -32.49
N VAL A 12 -4.91 2.10 -33.07
CA VAL A 12 -4.16 1.07 -32.34
C VAL A 12 -3.00 1.68 -31.55
N SER A 13 -2.33 2.72 -32.07
CA SER A 13 -1.26 3.40 -31.33
C SER A 13 -1.80 4.21 -30.14
N VAL A 14 -2.99 4.80 -30.22
CA VAL A 14 -3.65 5.46 -29.08
C VAL A 14 -4.05 4.44 -28.00
N MET A 15 -4.48 3.24 -28.39
CA MET A 15 -4.84 2.17 -27.44
C MET A 15 -3.64 1.56 -26.71
N ALA A 16 -2.44 1.66 -27.28
CA ALA A 16 -1.19 1.22 -26.64
C ALA A 16 -0.66 2.20 -25.57
N ILE A 17 -1.07 3.47 -25.59
CA ILE A 17 -0.62 4.49 -24.63
C ILE A 17 -1.43 4.41 -23.31
N VAL A 18 -2.63 3.84 -23.34
CA VAL A 18 -3.55 3.82 -22.19
C VAL A 18 -3.19 2.76 -21.12
N PHE A 19 -2.23 1.88 -21.40
CA PHE A 19 -2.02 0.65 -20.61
C PHE A 19 -0.98 0.73 -19.48
N SER A 20 -0.44 1.89 -19.13
CA SER A 20 0.59 1.94 -18.07
C SER A 20 0.59 3.24 -17.29
N VAL A 21 -0.50 3.48 -16.55
CA VAL A 21 -0.44 4.32 -15.35
C VAL A 21 -0.61 3.39 -14.16
N HIS A 22 0.45 2.66 -13.81
CA HIS A 22 0.53 2.09 -12.47
C HIS A 22 0.76 3.27 -11.53
N ALA A 23 -0.20 3.56 -10.65
CA ALA A 23 0.02 4.50 -9.57
C ALA A 23 1.25 4.03 -8.79
N ALA A 24 2.21 4.92 -8.57
CA ALA A 24 3.37 4.60 -7.76
C ALA A 24 2.90 4.26 -6.34
N ASN A 25 3.43 3.18 -5.76
CA ASN A 25 3.17 2.82 -4.37
C ASN A 25 3.52 4.04 -3.47
N PRO A 26 2.61 4.51 -2.61
CA PRO A 26 2.83 5.69 -1.77
C PRO A 26 3.92 5.46 -0.70
N ILE A 27 4.27 4.20 -0.43
CA ILE A 27 5.29 3.82 0.54
C ILE A 27 6.65 3.77 -0.16
N SER A 28 7.65 4.41 0.44
CA SER A 28 9.01 4.37 -0.09
C SER A 28 9.56 2.95 -0.08
N ARG A 29 10.55 2.65 -0.93
CA ARG A 29 11.20 1.33 -0.96
C ARG A 29 11.80 0.90 0.38
N ASP A 30 12.17 1.87 1.22
CA ASP A 30 12.73 1.65 2.56
C ASP A 30 11.64 1.48 3.64
N GLY A 31 10.35 1.49 3.24
CA GLY A 31 9.20 1.26 4.12
C GLY A 31 8.72 2.49 4.88
N TYR A 32 8.89 3.69 4.31
CA TYR A 32 8.44 4.94 4.94
C TYR A 32 7.22 5.51 4.23
N PHE A 33 6.28 6.01 5.04
CA PHE A 33 5.17 6.85 4.58
C PHE A 33 5.15 8.12 5.43
N ASN A 34 5.14 9.28 4.78
CA ASN A 34 5.20 10.59 5.46
C ASN A 34 6.29 10.71 6.54
N GLY A 35 7.45 10.10 6.31
CA GLY A 35 8.59 10.13 7.24
C GLY A 35 8.51 9.15 8.41
N VAL A 36 7.42 8.40 8.55
CA VAL A 36 7.26 7.35 9.57
C VAL A 36 7.60 6.00 8.96
N ARG A 37 8.41 5.21 9.67
CA ARG A 37 8.76 3.85 9.26
C ARG A 37 7.60 2.91 9.60
N LEU A 38 7.09 2.17 8.62
CA LEU A 38 5.95 1.27 8.77
C LEU A 38 6.35 -0.07 9.39
N ALA A 39 6.98 0.00 10.55
CA ALA A 39 7.42 -1.11 11.39
C ALA A 39 7.36 -0.64 12.84
N GLY A 40 6.90 -1.48 13.75
CA GLY A 40 6.87 -1.11 15.15
C GLY A 40 5.65 -1.62 15.90
N LYS A 41 5.46 -1.04 17.09
CA LYS A 41 4.25 -1.18 17.87
C LYS A 41 3.18 -0.29 17.28
N ILE A 42 2.01 -0.85 17.01
CA ILE A 42 0.87 -0.11 16.51
C ILE A 42 -0.29 -0.20 17.47
N ARG A 43 -1.15 0.81 17.43
CA ARG A 43 -2.45 0.77 18.08
C ARG A 43 -3.54 1.03 17.06
N ILE A 44 -4.55 0.16 17.04
CA ILE A 44 -5.72 0.33 16.20
C ILE A 44 -6.68 1.28 16.94
N VAL A 45 -7.18 2.29 16.24
CA VAL A 45 -8.09 3.30 16.79
C VAL A 45 -9.34 3.43 15.94
N ASP A 46 -10.42 3.90 16.54
CA ASP A 46 -11.69 4.10 15.85
C ASP A 46 -11.67 5.34 14.94
N TYR A 47 -10.97 6.41 15.36
CA TYR A 47 -10.93 7.70 14.65
C TYR A 47 -9.63 8.44 14.90
N ASN A 48 -9.23 9.27 13.92
CA ASN A 48 -8.07 10.16 13.98
C ASN A 48 -6.75 9.40 14.21
N GLY A 49 -6.62 8.22 13.59
CA GLY A 49 -5.34 7.53 13.54
C GLY A 49 -4.31 8.33 12.72
N ASP A 50 -3.02 8.08 12.97
CA ASP A 50 -1.94 8.69 12.19
C ASP A 50 -2.06 8.32 10.71
N PHE A 51 -2.46 7.09 10.44
CA PHE A 51 -2.72 6.58 9.09
C PHE A 51 -4.08 5.89 8.99
N ARG A 52 -4.79 6.16 7.90
CA ARG A 52 -5.98 5.41 7.49
C ARG A 52 -5.55 4.29 6.56
N ILE A 53 -5.82 3.05 6.94
CA ILE A 53 -5.48 1.87 6.15
C ILE A 53 -6.73 1.18 5.63
N ARG A 54 -6.65 0.67 4.40
CA ARG A 54 -7.64 -0.29 3.87
C ARG A 54 -7.03 -1.68 3.84
N ILE A 55 -7.76 -2.68 4.33
CA ILE A 55 -7.34 -4.08 4.20
C ILE A 55 -7.78 -4.62 2.84
N THR A 56 -6.84 -5.13 2.04
CA THR A 56 -7.10 -5.73 0.71
C THR A 56 -6.24 -6.96 0.47
N ASN A 57 -6.73 -7.89 -0.34
CA ASN A 57 -5.93 -9.05 -0.80
C ASN A 57 -5.26 -8.81 -2.15
N SER A 58 -5.78 -7.88 -2.95
CA SER A 58 -5.34 -7.61 -4.31
C SER A 58 -4.60 -6.29 -4.37
N PHE A 59 -3.37 -6.32 -4.89
CA PHE A 59 -2.50 -5.15 -5.06
C PHE A 59 -2.38 -4.27 -3.81
N PRO A 60 -2.02 -4.84 -2.64
CA PRO A 60 -1.74 -4.04 -1.46
C PRO A 60 -0.51 -3.16 -1.67
N ASP A 61 -0.38 -2.10 -0.88
CA ASP A 61 0.84 -1.28 -0.82
C ASP A 61 1.86 -1.85 0.17
N LEU A 62 1.38 -2.48 1.25
CA LEU A 62 2.20 -3.08 2.31
C LEU A 62 1.69 -4.48 2.69
N ASP A 63 2.60 -5.46 2.69
CA ASP A 63 2.38 -6.75 3.31
C ASP A 63 2.77 -6.68 4.79
N VAL A 64 1.79 -6.88 5.68
CA VAL A 64 1.95 -6.78 7.12
C VAL A 64 1.93 -8.15 7.77
N LYS A 65 2.93 -8.42 8.60
CA LYS A 65 2.98 -9.58 9.48
C LYS A 65 2.81 -9.12 10.93
N LEU A 66 1.80 -9.68 11.60
CA LEU A 66 1.65 -9.49 13.04
C LEU A 66 2.70 -10.31 13.78
N VAL A 67 3.35 -9.68 14.76
CA VAL A 67 4.39 -10.30 15.61
C VAL A 67 4.13 -10.01 17.08
N ASP A 68 4.56 -10.92 17.96
CA ASP A 68 4.37 -10.77 19.40
C ASP A 68 5.40 -9.82 20.04
N MET A 69 6.62 -9.77 19.49
CA MET A 69 7.74 -8.98 20.01
C MET A 69 8.71 -8.61 18.89
N PHE A 70 9.50 -7.55 19.11
CA PHE A 70 10.59 -7.07 18.24
C PHE A 70 10.18 -6.82 16.78
N PRO A 71 9.22 -5.90 16.53
CA PRO A 71 8.79 -5.51 15.19
C PRO A 71 9.83 -4.63 14.47
N ASP A 72 10.98 -5.21 14.10
CA ASP A 72 12.13 -4.46 13.59
C ASP A 72 12.12 -4.28 12.07
N LYS A 73 11.40 -5.13 11.33
CA LYS A 73 11.36 -5.08 9.85
C LYS A 73 10.14 -4.34 9.34
N VAL A 74 10.27 -3.73 8.16
CA VAL A 74 9.15 -3.11 7.44
C VAL A 74 8.01 -4.12 7.30
N GLY A 75 6.80 -3.71 7.67
CA GLY A 75 5.62 -4.55 7.68
C GLY A 75 5.52 -5.50 8.89
N GLU A 76 6.46 -5.53 9.84
CA GLU A 76 6.26 -6.24 11.11
C GLU A 76 5.58 -5.32 12.11
N TRP A 77 4.37 -5.69 12.53
CA TRP A 77 3.53 -4.90 13.43
C TRP A 77 3.23 -5.67 14.71
N GLN A 78 3.46 -5.03 15.85
CA GLN A 78 3.03 -5.53 17.16
C GLN A 78 1.85 -4.70 17.65
N ILE A 79 0.67 -5.31 17.85
CA ILE A 79 -0.50 -4.58 18.36
C ILE A 79 -0.35 -4.35 19.87
N VAL A 80 -0.54 -3.11 20.31
CA VAL A 80 -0.46 -2.70 21.72
C VAL A 80 -1.59 -1.74 22.10
N ASP A 81 -1.91 -1.67 23.39
CA ASP A 81 -2.88 -0.71 23.93
C ASP A 81 -2.25 0.65 24.29
N TYR A 82 -0.94 0.70 24.58
CA TYR A 82 -0.20 1.91 24.94
C TYR A 82 1.28 1.79 24.55
N GLY A 83 1.92 2.93 24.26
CA GLY A 83 3.34 2.99 23.92
C GLY A 83 3.60 2.55 22.48
N GLU A 84 2.63 2.79 21.60
CA GLU A 84 2.71 2.63 20.16
C GLU A 84 3.68 3.62 19.53
N ASP A 85 4.27 3.23 18.41
CA ASP A 85 5.09 4.09 17.56
C ASP A 85 4.19 4.92 16.62
N PHE A 86 3.04 4.38 16.22
CA PHE A 86 1.99 5.06 15.45
C PHE A 86 0.64 4.35 15.60
N THR A 87 -0.42 5.06 15.25
CA THR A 87 -1.80 4.57 15.26
C THR A 87 -2.34 4.33 13.85
N VAL A 88 -3.24 3.37 13.72
CA VAL A 88 -3.92 3.08 12.45
C VAL A 88 -5.44 3.09 12.63
N GLU A 89 -6.13 3.72 11.68
CA GLU A 89 -7.58 3.71 11.55
C GLU A 89 -7.94 2.82 10.36
N ILE A 90 -8.80 1.81 10.54
CA ILE A 90 -9.21 0.92 9.46
C ILE A 90 -10.42 1.53 8.75
N VAL A 91 -10.30 1.79 7.44
CA VAL A 91 -11.34 2.44 6.64
C VAL A 91 -11.70 1.65 5.38
N ASP A 92 -12.94 1.81 4.91
CA ASP A 92 -13.38 1.26 3.63
C ASP A 92 -13.00 2.16 2.45
N TYR A 93 -12.92 3.49 2.64
CA TYR A 93 -12.66 4.48 1.60
C TYR A 93 -11.78 5.63 2.07
N ASN A 94 -11.07 6.27 1.12
CA ASN A 94 -10.13 7.36 1.36
C ASN A 94 -8.97 6.98 2.29
N GLU A 95 -8.45 5.77 2.12
CA GLU A 95 -7.24 5.32 2.78
C GLU A 95 -6.01 6.11 2.32
N ASP A 96 -4.98 6.12 3.16
CA ASP A 96 -3.67 6.66 2.84
C ASP A 96 -2.81 5.62 2.12
N PHE A 97 -2.93 4.35 2.53
CA PHE A 97 -2.36 3.18 1.85
C PHE A 97 -3.11 1.90 2.21
N SER A 98 -2.92 0.86 1.41
CA SER A 98 -3.57 -0.44 1.56
C SER A 98 -2.65 -1.51 2.14
N VAL A 99 -3.21 -2.40 2.95
CA VAL A 99 -2.48 -3.43 3.70
C VAL A 99 -3.05 -4.82 3.40
N ARG A 100 -2.16 -5.81 3.26
CA ARG A 100 -2.52 -7.22 3.30
C ARG A 100 -1.85 -7.90 4.48
N PHE A 101 -2.60 -8.64 5.28
CA PHE A 101 -2.01 -9.45 6.35
C PHE A 101 -1.43 -10.76 5.81
N VAL A 102 -0.19 -11.05 6.18
CA VAL A 102 0.57 -12.24 5.75
C VAL A 102 1.23 -12.94 6.93
N SER A 103 1.53 -14.24 6.75
CA SER A 103 2.27 -15.03 7.75
C SER A 103 3.80 -14.96 7.58
N SER A 104 4.29 -14.56 6.41
CA SER A 104 5.70 -14.52 6.05
C SER A 104 5.97 -13.47 4.97
N PHE A 105 7.24 -13.04 4.88
CA PHE A 105 7.72 -12.03 3.93
C PHE A 105 6.99 -10.68 4.01
N PRO A 106 6.94 -10.04 5.19
CA PRO A 106 6.41 -8.68 5.30
C PRO A 106 7.30 -7.69 4.54
N GLY A 107 6.72 -6.56 4.15
CA GLY A 107 7.44 -5.49 3.48
C GLY A 107 6.56 -4.72 2.49
N VAL A 108 7.18 -3.76 1.82
CA VAL A 108 6.54 -3.00 0.74
C VAL A 108 6.18 -3.96 -0.40
N SER A 109 4.92 -3.98 -0.77
CA SER A 109 4.42 -4.85 -1.82
C SER A 109 4.88 -4.33 -3.19
N ASN A 110 5.41 -5.24 -4.01
CA ASN A 110 5.87 -4.97 -5.38
C ASN A 110 4.75 -5.14 -6.40
#